data_AF-A0A0A1UC28-F1
#
_entry.id   AF-A0A0A1UC28-F1
#
_cell.length_a   1.000
_cell.length_b   1.000
_cell.length_c   1.000
_cell.angle_alpha   90.00
_cell.angle_beta   90.00
_cell.angle_gamma   90.00
#
_symmetry.space_group_name_H-M   'P 1'
#
loop_
_entity.id
_entity.type
_entity.pdbx_description
1 polymer ?
#
loop_
_entity_poly.entity_id
_entity_poly.type
_entity_poly.pdbx_seq_one_letter_code
_entity_poly.pdbx_strand_id
1 'polypeptide(L)'
;MTEGDADNLFKVQKIPRIPRNSRTTILLKQVKVHFEKEYRLNSCSFYFEPKMLTKDFINMVIKRVNEDMKNINFQENNKGFLLAPLREMDNSYILQICDENGIPDEDFPPLEPLSTIGEFGSLDFILRDNPDCYSSILARRRSRRKSRASRSSKTQVMVKLYFQICGYEGVSATYITKLGTKVKDFLVVVLNDRNNKRKEGDVVLSYELSNYSLEIADENGVSCSTIGVDIESNFQGIGDVFILRGKGHYSPKDCQMKKAEPQESLL
;
A
#
# COMPACT_ATOMS: atom_id res chain seq x y z
N MET A 1 26.95 -70.90 -10.28
CA MET A 1 26.89 -70.09 -9.04
C MET A 1 27.73 -70.81 -8.02
N THR A 2 28.88 -70.24 -7.70
CA THR A 2 29.77 -70.78 -6.66
C THR A 2 29.24 -70.36 -5.29
N GLU A 3 29.52 -71.12 -4.22
CA GLU A 3 29.07 -70.81 -2.85
C GLU A 3 29.44 -69.38 -2.41
N GLY A 4 30.49 -68.77 -2.98
CA GLY A 4 30.88 -67.37 -2.73
C GLY A 4 30.01 -66.29 -3.40
N ASP A 5 29.16 -66.65 -4.36
CA ASP A 5 28.30 -65.68 -5.07
C ASP A 5 27.05 -65.31 -4.26
N ALA A 6 26.56 -66.22 -3.41
CA ALA A 6 25.42 -65.98 -2.52
C ALA A 6 25.79 -65.02 -1.37
N ASP A 7 26.99 -65.13 -0.82
CA ASP A 7 27.47 -64.29 0.28
C ASP A 7 27.73 -62.83 -0.13
N ASN A 8 27.99 -62.58 -1.41
CA ASN A 8 28.15 -61.20 -1.90
C ASN A 8 26.81 -60.47 -2.10
N LEU A 9 25.67 -61.17 -2.19
CA LEU A 9 24.34 -60.56 -2.28
C LEU A 9 23.84 -60.00 -0.94
N PHE A 10 24.40 -60.47 0.19
CA PHE A 10 24.02 -60.04 1.54
C PHE A 10 25.11 -59.25 2.27
N LYS A 11 26.15 -58.79 1.55
CA LYS A 11 27.15 -57.89 2.12
C LYS A 11 26.50 -56.54 2.43
N VAL A 12 26.13 -56.36 3.69
CA VAL A 12 25.68 -55.07 4.24
C VAL A 12 26.81 -54.07 4.09
N GLN A 13 26.78 -53.27 3.01
CA GLN A 13 27.68 -52.13 2.88
C GLN A 13 27.37 -51.16 4.02
N LYS A 14 28.38 -50.80 4.81
CA LYS A 14 28.24 -49.75 5.82
C LYS A 14 27.83 -48.48 5.09
N ILE A 15 26.60 -48.02 5.32
CA ILE A 15 26.12 -46.74 4.82
C ILE A 15 27.15 -45.68 5.24
N PRO A 16 27.74 -44.92 4.30
CA PRO A 16 28.69 -43.88 4.65
C PRO A 16 28.01 -42.90 5.60
N ARG A 17 28.51 -42.84 6.85
CA ARG A 17 28.00 -41.90 7.86
C ARG A 17 28.44 -40.51 7.44
N ILE A 18 27.48 -39.68 7.03
CA ILE A 18 27.70 -38.26 6.79
C ILE A 18 28.32 -37.66 8.07
N PRO A 19 29.44 -36.92 7.98
CA PRO A 19 30.10 -36.36 9.14
C PRO A 19 29.13 -35.45 9.91
N ARG A 20 29.02 -35.67 11.23
CA ARG A 20 28.08 -34.99 12.14
C ARG A 20 28.17 -33.46 12.13
N ASN A 21 29.22 -32.89 11.55
CA ASN A 21 29.46 -31.43 11.50
C ASN A 21 28.96 -30.76 10.21
N SER A 22 28.21 -31.46 9.34
CA SER A 22 27.81 -30.93 8.02
C SER A 22 26.30 -30.91 7.75
N ARG A 23 25.46 -30.99 8.80
CA ARG A 23 24.00 -30.83 8.65
C ARG A 23 23.48 -29.66 9.49
N THR A 24 23.72 -28.44 9.02
CA THR A 24 22.76 -27.36 9.25
C THR A 24 21.59 -27.60 8.30
N THR A 25 20.70 -28.53 8.66
CA THR A 25 19.39 -28.60 8.02
C THR A 25 18.67 -27.31 8.39
N ILE A 26 18.73 -26.30 7.51
CA ILE A 26 17.92 -25.09 7.67
C ILE A 26 16.48 -25.58 7.52
N LEU A 27 15.78 -25.74 8.65
CA LEU A 27 14.37 -26.10 8.68
C LEU A 27 13.57 -24.87 8.24
N LEU A 28 13.58 -24.59 6.94
CA LEU A 28 12.72 -23.57 6.35
C LEU A 28 11.29 -24.10 6.42
N LYS A 29 10.45 -23.41 7.20
CA LYS A 29 9.00 -23.66 7.17
C LYS A 29 8.40 -22.90 6.00
N GLN A 30 7.55 -23.56 5.24
CA GLN A 30 6.74 -22.93 4.20
C GLN A 30 5.39 -22.56 4.79
N VAL A 31 4.97 -21.32 4.59
CA VAL A 31 3.64 -20.83 4.98
C VAL A 31 2.99 -20.14 3.80
N LYS A 32 1.66 -20.07 3.83
CA LYS A 32 0.84 -19.36 2.88
C LYS A 32 0.30 -18.10 3.55
N VAL A 33 0.51 -16.97 2.89
CA VAL A 33 0.01 -15.67 3.34
C VAL A 33 -1.08 -15.23 2.38
N HIS A 34 -2.27 -15.03 2.91
CA HIS A 34 -3.43 -14.49 2.24
C HIS A 34 -3.44 -12.97 2.37
N PHE A 35 -3.95 -12.30 1.34
CA PHE A 35 -4.11 -10.85 1.35
C PHE A 35 -5.59 -10.50 1.33
N GLU A 36 -5.93 -9.39 1.96
CA GLU A 36 -7.28 -8.87 1.95
C GLU A 36 -7.72 -8.51 0.52
N LYS A 37 -9.04 -8.59 0.24
CA LYS A 37 -9.64 -8.56 -1.11
C LYS A 37 -9.27 -7.35 -1.97
N GLU A 38 -8.72 -6.30 -1.37
CA GLU A 38 -8.25 -5.11 -2.07
C GLU A 38 -6.98 -5.37 -2.91
N TYR A 39 -6.23 -6.43 -2.62
CA TYR A 39 -5.06 -6.84 -3.37
C TYR A 39 -5.43 -7.91 -4.42
N ARG A 40 -4.97 -7.75 -5.67
CA ARG A 40 -5.19 -8.77 -6.73
C ARG A 40 -4.47 -10.11 -6.48
N LEU A 41 -3.52 -10.14 -5.56
CA LEU A 41 -2.87 -11.37 -5.12
C LEU A 41 -3.72 -12.01 -4.02
N ASN A 42 -4.38 -13.13 -4.30
CA ASN A 42 -5.20 -13.79 -3.29
C ASN A 42 -4.35 -14.42 -2.17
N SER A 43 -3.21 -15.03 -2.53
CA SER A 43 -2.26 -15.60 -1.56
C SER A 43 -0.89 -15.84 -2.19
N CYS A 44 0.18 -15.84 -1.38
CA CYS A 44 1.54 -16.17 -1.78
C CYS A 44 2.21 -17.09 -0.74
N SER A 45 3.11 -17.96 -1.19
CA SER A 45 3.89 -18.83 -0.29
C SER A 45 5.26 -18.25 0.05
N PHE A 46 5.63 -18.33 1.33
CA PHE A 46 6.87 -17.81 1.87
C PHE A 46 7.62 -18.88 2.65
N TYR A 47 8.94 -18.86 2.51
CA TYR A 47 9.85 -19.64 3.33
C TYR A 47 10.48 -18.72 4.36
N PHE A 48 10.58 -19.17 5.61
CA PHE A 48 11.17 -18.38 6.68
C PHE A 48 11.93 -19.26 7.67
N GLU A 49 12.81 -18.61 8.42
CA GLU A 49 13.52 -19.24 9.52
C GLU A 49 12.62 -19.33 10.76
N PRO A 50 12.57 -20.47 11.49
CA PRO A 50 11.64 -20.64 12.61
C PRO A 50 11.75 -19.59 13.73
N LYS A 51 12.94 -18.98 13.88
CA LYS A 51 13.22 -17.95 14.89
C LYS A 51 12.97 -16.51 14.40
N MET A 52 12.49 -16.34 13.17
CA MET A 52 12.19 -15.03 12.59
C MET A 52 11.08 -14.37 13.40
N LEU A 53 11.25 -13.08 13.70
CA LEU A 53 10.22 -12.29 14.38
C LEU A 53 9.08 -11.99 13.40
N THR A 54 7.85 -11.90 13.91
CA THR A 54 6.66 -11.56 13.12
C THR A 54 6.87 -10.27 12.30
N LYS A 55 7.46 -9.23 12.91
CA LYS A 55 7.74 -7.97 12.19
C LYS A 55 8.69 -8.14 11.01
N ASP A 56 9.70 -9.00 11.15
CA ASP A 56 10.73 -9.21 10.13
C ASP A 56 10.16 -10.06 9.00
N PHE A 57 9.29 -11.02 9.34
CA PHE A 57 8.51 -11.77 8.38
C PHE A 57 7.55 -10.88 7.57
N ILE A 58 6.80 -9.99 8.23
CA ILE A 58 5.94 -9.01 7.54
C ILE A 58 6.76 -8.15 6.57
N ASN A 59 7.91 -7.65 7.00
CA ASN A 59 8.80 -6.86 6.14
C ASN A 59 9.33 -7.65 4.93
N MET A 60 9.62 -8.94 5.11
CA MET A 60 10.01 -9.84 4.03
C MET A 60 8.86 -10.04 3.03
N VAL A 61 7.64 -10.25 3.52
CA VAL A 61 6.43 -10.38 2.69
C VAL A 61 6.22 -9.13 1.84
N ILE A 62 6.26 -7.94 2.47
CA ILE A 62 6.08 -6.64 1.79
C ILE A 62 7.10 -6.47 0.66
N LYS A 63 8.39 -6.68 0.95
CA LYS A 63 9.47 -6.51 -0.03
C LYS A 63 9.29 -7.43 -1.23
N ARG A 64 9.07 -8.72 -0.98
CA ARG A 64 8.94 -9.72 -2.05
C ARG A 64 7.70 -9.46 -2.91
N VAL A 65 6.56 -9.16 -2.30
CA VAL A 65 5.33 -8.83 -3.04
C VAL A 65 5.51 -7.56 -3.87
N ASN A 66 6.17 -6.53 -3.33
CA ASN A 66 6.45 -5.30 -4.07
C ASN A 66 7.42 -5.52 -5.24
N GLU A 67 8.42 -6.39 -5.08
CA GLU A 67 9.32 -6.80 -6.16
C GLU A 67 8.56 -7.57 -7.25
N ASP A 68 7.73 -8.54 -6.87
CA ASP A 68 6.89 -9.31 -7.79
C ASP A 68 5.91 -8.38 -8.54
N MET A 69 5.29 -7.42 -7.85
CA MET A 69 4.42 -6.42 -8.47
C MET A 69 5.18 -5.50 -9.44
N LYS A 70 6.42 -5.09 -9.12
CA LYS A 70 7.25 -4.30 -10.06
C LYS A 70 7.54 -5.09 -11.34
N ASN A 71 7.84 -6.38 -11.21
CA ASN A 71 8.09 -7.26 -12.34
C ASN A 71 6.84 -7.46 -13.22
N ILE A 72 5.67 -7.62 -12.59
CA ILE A 72 4.37 -7.75 -13.29
C ILE A 72 4.01 -6.44 -14.01
N ASN A 73 4.11 -5.30 -13.31
CA ASN A 73 3.81 -3.99 -13.90
C ASN A 73 4.74 -3.65 -15.08
N PHE A 74 6.00 -4.13 -15.07
CA PHE A 74 6.92 -3.94 -16.18
C PHE A 74 6.50 -4.71 -17.46
N GLN A 75 5.84 -5.86 -17.29
CA GLN A 75 5.32 -6.67 -18.40
C GLN A 75 3.94 -6.19 -18.89
N GLU A 76 3.11 -5.62 -18.01
CA GLU A 76 1.73 -5.19 -18.32
C GLU A 76 1.58 -3.72 -18.76
N ASN A 77 2.67 -3.04 -19.13
CA ASN A 77 2.70 -1.64 -19.60
C ASN A 77 1.74 -1.27 -20.78
N ASN A 78 0.93 -2.21 -21.28
CA ASN A 78 -0.11 -2.00 -22.29
C ASN A 78 -1.57 -2.09 -21.78
N LYS A 79 -1.82 -2.34 -20.48
CA LYS A 79 -3.20 -2.46 -19.94
C LYS A 79 -3.39 -1.77 -18.60
N GLY A 80 -3.20 -0.44 -18.54
CA GLY A 80 -3.97 0.54 -17.74
C GLY A 80 -4.28 0.32 -16.24
N PHE A 81 -3.80 -0.72 -15.57
CA PHE A 81 -4.14 -1.05 -14.18
C PHE A 81 -2.87 -1.18 -13.35
N LEU A 82 -2.38 -0.05 -12.84
CA LEU A 82 -1.28 -0.04 -11.87
C LEU A 82 -1.76 -0.67 -10.56
N LEU A 83 -1.19 -1.81 -10.21
CA LEU A 83 -1.32 -2.38 -8.87
C LEU A 83 -0.58 -1.47 -7.88
N ALA A 84 -1.28 -1.01 -6.83
CA ALA A 84 -0.66 -0.25 -5.76
C ALA A 84 0.24 -1.20 -4.93
N PRO A 85 1.53 -0.87 -4.74
CA PRO A 85 2.43 -1.67 -3.91
C PRO A 85 1.99 -1.64 -2.43
N LEU A 86 2.37 -2.67 -1.68
CA LEU A 86 2.25 -2.69 -0.23
C LEU A 86 3.11 -1.57 0.40
N ARG A 87 2.63 -1.00 1.51
CA ARG A 87 3.29 0.11 2.20
C ARG A 87 4.55 -0.37 2.91
N GLU A 88 5.69 0.22 2.56
CA GLU A 88 6.97 -0.04 3.24
C GLU A 88 7.10 0.82 4.51
N MET A 89 6.23 0.59 5.50
CA MET A 89 6.27 1.29 6.78
C MET A 89 6.20 0.32 7.96
N ASP A 90 6.95 0.64 9.02
CA ASP A 90 6.88 -0.12 10.27
C ASP A 90 5.44 -0.14 10.81
N ASN A 91 5.01 -1.33 11.26
CA ASN A 91 3.68 -1.57 11.81
C ASN A 91 2.51 -1.23 10.86
N SER A 92 2.73 -1.12 9.55
CA SER A 92 1.64 -0.85 8.58
C SER A 92 0.65 -2.00 8.43
N TYR A 93 1.10 -3.21 8.74
CA TYR A 93 0.32 -4.43 8.63
C TYR A 93 0.40 -5.24 9.92
N ILE A 94 -0.64 -6.02 10.16
CA ILE A 94 -0.72 -7.06 11.18
C ILE A 94 -0.84 -8.43 10.50
N LEU A 95 -0.35 -9.46 11.16
CA LEU A 95 -0.45 -10.84 10.70
C LEU A 95 -1.39 -11.59 11.66
N GLN A 96 -2.36 -12.34 11.12
CA GLN A 96 -3.29 -13.13 11.91
C GLN A 96 -3.34 -14.56 11.37
N ILE A 97 -3.64 -15.53 12.23
CA ILE A 97 -3.89 -16.92 11.82
C ILE A 97 -5.22 -16.95 11.05
N CYS A 98 -5.27 -17.71 9.96
CA CYS A 98 -6.48 -17.90 9.17
C CYS A 98 -6.63 -19.36 8.76
N ASP A 99 -7.80 -19.69 8.23
CA ASP A 99 -8.03 -20.96 7.55
C ASP A 99 -7.38 -20.98 6.14
N GLU A 100 -7.51 -22.12 5.46
CA GLU A 100 -6.99 -22.33 4.09
C GLU A 100 -7.61 -21.40 3.03
N ASN A 101 -8.76 -20.78 3.36
CA ASN A 101 -9.49 -19.85 2.51
C ASN A 101 -9.12 -18.38 2.78
N GLY A 102 -8.28 -18.12 3.78
CA GLY A 102 -7.91 -16.77 4.19
C GLY A 102 -8.96 -16.09 5.09
N ILE A 103 -9.85 -16.86 5.71
CA ILE A 103 -10.80 -16.34 6.71
C ILE A 103 -10.06 -16.30 8.05
N PRO A 104 -9.95 -15.13 8.70
CA PRO A 104 -9.25 -15.01 9.98
C PRO A 104 -9.91 -15.92 11.03
N ASP A 105 -9.08 -16.52 11.87
CA ASP A 105 -9.58 -17.22 13.05
C ASP A 105 -9.85 -16.19 14.16
N GLU A 106 -11.12 -16.07 14.57
CA GLU A 106 -11.54 -15.12 15.60
C GLU A 106 -11.03 -15.49 17.00
N ASP A 107 -10.69 -16.76 17.21
CA ASP A 107 -10.17 -17.25 18.50
C ASP A 107 -8.71 -16.83 18.72
N PHE A 108 -7.99 -16.45 17.65
CA PHE A 108 -6.59 -16.03 17.72
C PHE A 108 -6.44 -14.52 17.49
N PRO A 109 -5.84 -13.79 18.44
CA PRO A 109 -5.52 -12.38 18.23
C PRO A 109 -4.45 -12.21 17.15
N PRO A 110 -4.29 -10.98 16.61
CA PRO A 110 -3.18 -10.65 15.74
C PRO A 110 -1.84 -10.95 16.42
N LEU A 111 -0.89 -11.48 15.65
CA LEU A 111 0.42 -11.86 16.14
C LEU A 111 1.21 -10.62 16.55
N GLU A 112 1.83 -10.68 17.74
CA GLU A 112 2.64 -9.57 18.21
C GLU A 112 3.91 -9.41 17.36
N PRO A 113 4.36 -8.16 17.10
CA PRO A 113 5.54 -7.91 16.26
C PRO A 113 6.84 -8.54 16.77
N LEU A 114 6.94 -8.77 18.08
CA LEU A 114 8.11 -9.31 18.76
C LEU A 114 8.04 -10.82 19.03
N SER A 115 6.93 -11.46 18.72
CA SER A 115 6.83 -12.93 18.79
C SER A 115 7.58 -13.57 17.63
N THR A 116 7.96 -14.85 17.77
CA THR A 116 8.55 -15.60 16.67
C THR A 116 7.46 -16.30 15.86
N ILE A 117 7.49 -16.18 14.54
CA ILE A 117 6.42 -16.74 13.70
C ILE A 117 6.40 -18.29 13.74
N GLY A 118 7.54 -18.93 14.03
CA GLY A 118 7.64 -20.38 14.06
C GLY A 118 6.95 -21.06 15.25
N GLU A 119 6.59 -20.31 16.30
CA GLU A 119 5.92 -20.79 17.51
C GLU A 119 4.43 -21.07 17.32
N PHE A 120 3.78 -20.41 16.36
CA PHE A 120 2.31 -20.44 16.23
C PHE A 120 1.75 -21.68 15.54
N GLY A 121 2.60 -22.56 15.00
CA GLY A 121 2.20 -23.86 14.43
C GLY A 121 1.33 -23.82 13.17
N SER A 122 0.73 -22.67 12.83
CA SER A 122 -0.10 -22.50 11.64
C SER A 122 0.73 -22.49 10.35
N LEU A 123 0.11 -22.94 9.27
CA LEU A 123 0.63 -22.87 7.90
C LEU A 123 0.00 -21.72 7.11
N ASP A 124 -1.15 -21.21 7.55
CA ASP A 124 -1.94 -20.21 6.85
C ASP A 124 -2.09 -18.96 7.73
N PHE A 125 -1.76 -17.82 7.12
CA PHE A 125 -1.84 -16.51 7.75
C PHE A 125 -2.52 -15.52 6.81
N ILE A 126 -3.17 -14.51 7.37
CA ILE A 126 -3.70 -13.36 6.63
C ILE A 126 -2.94 -12.10 7.03
N LEU A 127 -2.49 -11.34 6.03
CA LEU A 127 -1.90 -10.02 6.20
C LEU A 127 -3.00 -8.96 6.07
N ARG A 128 -3.17 -8.13 7.10
CA ARG A 128 -4.19 -7.09 7.17
C ARG A 128 -3.58 -5.73 7.48
N ASP A 129 -4.29 -4.68 7.10
CA ASP A 129 -3.93 -3.32 7.47
C ASP A 129 -3.97 -3.16 9.00
N ASN A 130 -2.93 -2.54 9.56
CA ASN A 130 -2.92 -2.22 10.98
C ASN A 130 -3.70 -0.92 11.23
N PRO A 131 -4.84 -0.95 11.93
CA PRO A 131 -5.62 0.25 12.24
C PRO A 131 -4.81 1.26 13.07
N ASP A 132 -3.90 0.80 13.93
CA ASP A 132 -3.11 1.65 14.82
C ASP A 132 -1.93 2.33 14.12
N CYS A 133 -1.50 1.81 12.96
CA CYS A 133 -0.46 2.45 12.16
C CYS A 133 -0.85 3.90 11.84
N TYR A 134 -2.12 4.13 11.51
CA TYR A 134 -2.64 5.43 11.17
C TYR A 134 -2.53 6.44 12.33
N SER A 135 -2.93 6.02 13.53
CA SER A 135 -2.80 6.79 14.78
C SER A 135 -1.34 7.18 15.03
N SER A 136 -0.42 6.24 14.80
CA SER A 136 1.02 6.45 14.97
C SER A 136 1.63 7.40 13.92
N ILE A 137 1.20 7.31 12.65
CA ILE A 137 1.62 8.21 11.57
C ILE A 137 1.10 9.63 11.83
N LEU A 138 -0.17 9.78 12.22
CA LEU A 138 -0.75 11.06 12.61
C LEU A 138 0.00 11.65 13.82
N ALA A 139 0.30 10.84 14.85
CA ALA A 139 1.05 11.28 16.03
C ALA A 139 2.49 11.70 15.67
N ARG A 140 3.18 10.92 14.82
CA ARG A 140 4.56 11.21 14.37
C ARG A 140 4.61 12.48 13.53
N ARG A 141 3.62 12.72 12.65
CA ARG A 141 3.47 13.98 11.90
C ARG A 141 3.17 15.17 12.83
N ARG A 142 2.31 15.00 13.86
CA ARG A 142 2.04 16.03 14.90
C ARG A 142 3.29 16.36 15.72
N SER A 143 4.14 15.39 16.04
CA SER A 143 5.39 15.61 16.79
C SER A 143 6.43 16.40 15.99
N ARG A 144 6.60 16.11 14.69
CA ARG A 144 7.47 16.87 13.79
C ARG A 144 7.01 18.33 13.65
N ARG A 145 5.70 18.60 13.68
CA ARG A 145 5.15 19.97 13.70
C ARG A 145 5.55 20.76 14.95
N LYS A 146 5.62 20.14 16.15
CA LYS A 146 6.12 20.84 17.35
C LYS A 146 7.56 21.32 17.20
N SER A 147 8.40 20.60 16.45
CA SER A 147 9.80 20.99 16.21
C SER A 147 9.96 22.12 15.18
N ARG A 148 9.06 22.24 14.18
CA ARG A 148 9.10 23.30 13.16
C ARG A 148 8.25 24.52 13.48
N ALA A 149 7.24 24.40 14.35
CA ALA A 149 6.36 25.50 14.77
C ALA A 149 7.00 26.48 15.77
N SER A 150 8.32 26.39 16.01
CA SER A 150 9.01 27.29 16.93
C SER A 150 9.14 28.74 16.41
N ARG A 151 8.90 29.05 15.12
CA ARG A 151 9.28 30.38 14.58
C ARG A 151 8.38 31.04 13.52
N SER A 152 7.14 30.61 13.24
CA SER A 152 6.25 31.40 12.34
C SER A 152 4.81 31.53 12.86
N SER A 153 4.21 32.68 12.60
CA SER A 153 2.90 33.15 13.08
C SER A 153 1.80 32.07 13.09
N LYS A 154 1.22 31.86 14.28
CA LYS A 154 0.33 30.77 14.73
C LYS A 154 -1.04 30.60 14.03
N THR A 155 -1.26 31.11 12.82
CA THR A 155 -2.62 31.14 12.21
C THR A 155 -2.74 30.48 10.84
N GLN A 156 -1.64 30.05 10.22
CA GLN A 156 -1.64 29.52 8.85
C GLN A 156 -1.01 28.13 8.77
N VAL A 157 -1.53 27.30 7.87
CA VAL A 157 -1.08 25.95 7.55
C VAL A 157 -0.80 25.87 6.06
N MET A 158 0.33 25.29 5.71
CA MET A 158 0.71 25.01 4.33
C MET A 158 0.18 23.62 3.94
N VAL A 159 -0.53 23.54 2.82
CA VAL A 159 -1.19 22.33 2.31
C VAL A 159 -0.71 22.07 0.89
N LYS A 160 -0.11 20.91 0.64
CA LYS A 160 0.24 20.44 -0.70
C LYS A 160 -0.91 19.61 -1.28
N LEU A 161 -1.31 19.91 -2.49
CA LEU A 161 -2.41 19.24 -3.19
C LEU A 161 -1.91 18.69 -4.52
N TYR A 162 -2.11 17.40 -4.72
CA TYR A 162 -1.91 16.70 -5.99
C TYR A 162 -3.23 16.63 -6.74
N PHE A 163 -3.21 16.96 -8.03
CA PHE A 163 -4.39 16.97 -8.87
C PHE A 163 -4.47 15.66 -9.65
N GLN A 164 -5.57 14.94 -9.44
CA GLN A 164 -5.99 13.79 -10.22
C GLN A 164 -7.36 14.09 -10.83
N ILE A 165 -7.39 15.19 -11.55
CA ILE A 165 -8.55 15.69 -12.29
C ILE A 165 -8.15 15.74 -13.76
N CYS A 166 -9.11 15.48 -14.65
CA CYS A 166 -8.93 15.63 -16.08
C CYS A 166 -8.26 16.97 -16.45
N GLY A 167 -7.18 16.89 -17.24
CA GLY A 167 -6.44 18.05 -17.73
C GLY A 167 -5.44 18.65 -16.73
N TYR A 168 -5.43 18.15 -15.49
CA TYR A 168 -4.50 18.56 -14.44
C TYR A 168 -3.72 17.37 -13.86
N GLU A 169 -3.66 16.25 -14.59
CA GLU A 169 -2.97 15.04 -14.12
C GLU A 169 -1.49 15.30 -13.85
N GLY A 170 -1.01 14.89 -12.68
CA GLY A 170 0.40 15.04 -12.29
C GLY A 170 0.80 16.46 -11.87
N VAL A 171 -0.13 17.42 -11.92
CA VAL A 171 0.10 18.76 -11.38
C VAL A 171 0.02 18.69 -9.85
N SER A 172 0.90 19.44 -9.18
CA SER A 172 0.79 19.67 -7.75
C SER A 172 0.93 21.14 -7.42
N ALA A 173 0.32 21.58 -6.34
CA ALA A 173 0.52 22.93 -5.84
C ALA A 173 0.35 23.03 -4.34
N THR A 174 0.94 24.10 -3.81
CA THR A 174 0.93 24.39 -2.40
C THR A 174 0.04 25.59 -2.13
N TYR A 175 -0.89 25.42 -1.20
CA TYR A 175 -1.83 26.43 -0.74
C TYR A 175 -1.56 26.77 0.71
N ILE A 176 -1.81 28.03 1.08
CA ILE A 176 -1.73 28.48 2.47
C ILE A 176 -3.15 28.72 2.95
N THR A 177 -3.58 27.97 3.97
CA THR A 177 -4.92 28.07 4.54
C THR A 177 -4.86 28.51 6.01
N LYS A 178 -5.93 29.12 6.51
CA LYS A 178 -6.01 29.51 7.92
C LYS A 178 -6.38 28.32 8.78
N LEU A 179 -5.93 28.32 10.04
CA LEU A 179 -6.40 27.37 11.04
C LEU A 179 -7.92 27.53 11.23
N GLY A 180 -8.65 26.41 11.22
CA GLY A 180 -10.12 26.39 11.35
C GLY A 180 -10.89 26.52 10.03
N THR A 181 -10.23 26.61 8.87
CA THR A 181 -10.92 26.59 7.58
C THR A 181 -11.53 25.20 7.31
N LYS A 182 -12.80 25.18 6.91
CA LYS A 182 -13.49 23.95 6.50
C LYS A 182 -12.94 23.43 5.18
N VAL A 183 -13.04 22.13 4.96
CA VAL A 183 -12.57 21.51 3.72
C VAL A 183 -13.26 22.11 2.49
N LYS A 184 -14.57 22.35 2.57
CA LYS A 184 -15.33 23.00 1.49
C LYS A 184 -14.79 24.37 1.07
N ASP A 185 -14.51 25.24 2.04
CA ASP A 185 -14.09 26.61 1.76
C ASP A 185 -12.71 26.61 1.10
N PHE A 186 -11.83 25.72 1.56
CA PHE A 186 -10.53 25.50 0.93
C PHE A 186 -10.66 24.99 -0.51
N LEU A 187 -11.53 24.01 -0.76
CA LEU A 187 -11.73 23.48 -2.11
C LEU A 187 -12.25 24.55 -3.07
N VAL A 188 -13.16 25.41 -2.63
CA VAL A 188 -13.63 26.54 -3.45
C VAL A 188 -12.48 27.47 -3.85
N VAL A 189 -11.57 27.78 -2.92
CA VAL A 189 -10.37 28.59 -3.21
C VAL A 189 -9.47 27.90 -4.23
N VAL A 190 -9.24 26.60 -4.07
CA VAL A 190 -8.42 25.80 -5.00
C VAL A 190 -9.03 25.80 -6.40
N LEU A 191 -10.33 25.53 -6.52
CA LEU A 191 -11.03 25.45 -7.80
C LEU A 191 -11.04 26.81 -8.51
N ASN A 192 -11.26 27.90 -7.76
CA ASN A 192 -11.18 29.25 -8.30
C ASN A 192 -9.76 29.59 -8.80
N ASP A 193 -8.72 29.27 -8.01
CA ASP A 193 -7.32 29.46 -8.41
C ASP A 193 -6.98 28.70 -9.71
N ARG A 194 -7.47 27.47 -9.85
CA ARG A 194 -7.26 26.65 -11.06
C ARG A 194 -7.98 27.20 -12.27
N ASN A 195 -9.25 27.56 -12.13
CA ASN A 195 -10.04 28.15 -13.21
C ASN A 195 -9.47 29.50 -13.68
N ASN A 196 -8.86 30.29 -12.79
CA ASN A 196 -8.21 31.55 -13.16
C ASN A 196 -6.85 31.36 -13.86
N LYS A 197 -6.17 30.23 -13.60
CA LYS A 197 -4.88 29.88 -14.22
C LYS A 197 -5.02 28.99 -15.45
N ARG A 198 -6.24 28.70 -15.89
CA ARG A 198 -6.53 27.86 -17.06
C ARG A 198 -6.00 28.52 -18.34
N LYS A 199 -5.52 27.71 -19.27
CA LYS A 199 -5.26 28.14 -20.65
C LYS A 199 -6.51 27.94 -21.50
N GLU A 200 -6.56 28.61 -22.64
CA GLU A 200 -7.64 28.44 -23.61
C GLU A 200 -7.66 27.00 -24.13
N GLY A 201 -8.80 26.32 -24.02
CA GLY A 201 -8.96 24.89 -24.33
C GLY A 201 -8.89 23.93 -23.12
N ASP A 202 -8.51 24.41 -21.93
CA ASP A 202 -8.53 23.59 -20.71
C ASP A 202 -9.95 23.35 -20.19
N VAL A 203 -10.15 22.21 -19.53
CA VAL A 203 -11.43 21.85 -18.90
C VAL A 203 -11.74 22.81 -17.74
N VAL A 204 -12.96 23.35 -17.74
CA VAL A 204 -13.45 24.21 -16.66
C VAL A 204 -13.87 23.36 -15.47
N LEU A 205 -13.23 23.58 -14.33
CA LEU A 205 -13.56 22.88 -13.09
C LEU A 205 -14.89 23.41 -12.53
N SER A 206 -15.83 22.50 -12.25
CA SER A 206 -17.08 22.85 -11.56
C SER A 206 -16.78 23.26 -10.12
N TYR A 207 -17.57 24.20 -9.59
CA TYR A 207 -17.56 24.56 -8.16
C TYR A 207 -18.37 23.60 -7.29
N GLU A 208 -19.12 22.70 -7.91
CA GLU A 208 -19.91 21.71 -7.19
C GLU A 208 -18.99 20.61 -6.62
N LEU A 209 -18.85 20.60 -5.29
CA LEU A 209 -17.87 19.78 -4.58
C LEU A 209 -18.17 18.27 -4.63
N SER A 210 -19.41 17.88 -4.94
CA SER A 210 -19.85 16.49 -5.15
C SER A 210 -19.07 15.81 -6.29
N ASN A 211 -18.61 16.60 -7.27
CA ASN A 211 -17.81 16.15 -8.41
C ASN A 211 -16.37 15.79 -8.06
N TYR A 212 -15.96 15.94 -6.80
CA TYR A 212 -14.61 15.66 -6.36
C TYR A 212 -14.59 14.76 -5.12
N SER A 213 -13.46 14.09 -4.90
CA SER A 213 -13.11 13.53 -3.60
C SER A 213 -11.73 14.02 -3.19
N LEU A 214 -11.59 14.31 -1.91
CA LEU A 214 -10.32 14.67 -1.30
C LEU A 214 -9.81 13.47 -0.50
N GLU A 215 -8.59 13.04 -0.77
CA GLU A 215 -7.91 11.93 -0.11
C GLU A 215 -6.63 12.42 0.55
N ILE A 216 -6.24 11.78 1.64
CA ILE A 216 -4.95 12.06 2.29
C ILE A 216 -3.86 11.35 1.49
N ALA A 217 -2.74 12.03 1.29
CA ALA A 217 -1.60 11.46 0.57
C ALA A 217 -0.30 11.54 1.37
N ASP A 218 0.69 10.80 0.90
CA ASP A 218 2.07 10.97 1.33
C ASP A 218 2.75 12.14 0.58
N GLU A 219 4.02 12.41 0.91
CA GLU A 219 4.79 13.48 0.29
C GLU A 219 4.99 13.29 -1.22
N ASN A 220 4.84 12.07 -1.73
CA ASN A 220 5.00 11.69 -3.13
C ASN A 220 3.67 11.70 -3.91
N GLY A 221 2.55 12.01 -3.26
CA GLY A 221 1.24 12.03 -3.91
C GLY A 221 0.65 10.64 -4.12
N VAL A 222 1.10 9.65 -3.34
CA VAL A 222 0.47 8.33 -3.25
C VAL A 222 -0.65 8.42 -2.23
N SER A 223 -1.86 8.01 -2.62
CA SER A 223 -3.02 8.02 -1.73
C SER A 223 -2.77 7.08 -0.55
N CYS A 224 -2.93 7.59 0.66
CA CYS A 224 -2.80 6.82 1.88
C CYS A 224 -4.13 6.22 2.34
N SER A 225 -5.26 6.49 1.69
CA SER A 225 -6.57 6.14 2.24
C SER A 225 -7.60 5.64 1.21
N THR A 226 -8.28 4.56 1.59
CA THR A 226 -9.65 4.17 1.18
C THR A 226 -10.72 5.04 1.86
N ILE A 227 -10.32 5.93 2.77
CA ILE A 227 -11.18 6.85 3.52
C ILE A 227 -11.16 8.23 2.85
N GLY A 228 -12.31 8.67 2.37
CA GLY A 228 -12.51 10.03 1.86
C GLY A 228 -12.49 11.06 2.99
N VAL A 229 -11.93 12.24 2.74
CA VAL A 229 -12.00 13.37 3.67
C VAL A 229 -13.41 13.96 3.60
N ASP A 230 -14.08 14.06 4.75
CA ASP A 230 -15.37 14.72 4.85
C ASP A 230 -15.25 16.22 4.54
N ILE A 231 -16.06 16.70 3.61
CA ILE A 231 -16.05 18.07 3.11
C ILE A 231 -16.49 19.08 4.19
N GLU A 232 -17.28 18.64 5.18
CA GLU A 232 -17.69 19.49 6.31
C GLU A 232 -16.68 19.52 7.46
N SER A 233 -15.65 18.67 7.42
CA SER A 233 -14.61 18.63 8.43
C SER A 233 -13.67 19.84 8.36
N ASN A 234 -13.01 20.14 9.47
CA ASN A 234 -11.97 21.16 9.52
C ASN A 234 -10.66 20.58 9.00
N PHE A 235 -9.92 21.33 8.16
CA PHE A 235 -8.59 20.93 7.70
C PHE A 235 -7.60 20.66 8.86
N GLN A 236 -7.88 21.24 10.03
CA GLN A 236 -7.04 21.12 11.20
C GLN A 236 -7.03 19.68 11.75
N GLY A 237 -5.91 18.99 11.53
CA GLY A 237 -5.63 17.67 12.13
C GLY A 237 -5.76 16.48 11.19
N ILE A 238 -6.21 16.70 9.94
CA ILE A 238 -6.41 15.67 8.92
C ILE A 238 -5.10 15.36 8.18
N GLY A 239 -4.38 16.38 7.72
CA GLY A 239 -3.13 16.19 6.98
C GLY A 239 -2.59 17.49 6.37
N ASP A 240 -1.47 17.36 5.65
CA ASP A 240 -0.71 18.46 5.04
C ASP A 240 -0.53 18.22 3.53
N VAL A 241 -0.77 17.00 3.09
CA VAL A 241 -0.62 16.55 1.71
C VAL A 241 -1.86 15.76 1.33
N PHE A 242 -2.47 16.14 0.22
CA PHE A 242 -3.75 15.60 -0.21
C PHE A 242 -3.75 15.34 -1.72
N ILE A 243 -4.65 14.47 -2.16
CA ILE A 243 -5.01 14.28 -3.56
C ILE A 243 -6.44 14.74 -3.75
N LEU A 244 -6.66 15.62 -4.74
CA LEU A 244 -7.98 15.97 -5.22
C LEU A 244 -8.29 15.12 -6.47
N ARG A 245 -9.24 14.20 -6.37
CA ARG A 245 -9.70 13.37 -7.47
C ARG A 245 -10.99 13.92 -8.07
N GLY A 246 -11.05 13.97 -9.40
CA GLY A 246 -12.30 14.23 -10.11
C GLY A 246 -13.15 12.95 -10.23
N LYS A 247 -14.46 13.09 -10.16
CA LYS A 247 -15.46 12.05 -10.40
C LYS A 247 -16.21 12.33 -11.69
N GLY A 248 -16.82 11.29 -12.27
CA GLY A 248 -17.54 11.40 -13.56
C GLY A 248 -16.63 12.00 -14.63
N HIS A 249 -17.12 13.00 -15.36
CA HIS A 249 -16.38 13.66 -16.46
C HIS A 249 -15.10 14.39 -16.02
N TYR A 250 -14.90 14.61 -14.72
CA TYR A 250 -13.65 15.15 -14.17
C TYR A 250 -12.62 14.06 -13.84
N SER A 251 -12.99 12.78 -13.94
CA SER A 251 -12.08 11.65 -13.79
C SER A 251 -11.05 11.65 -14.93
N PRO A 252 -9.76 11.41 -14.63
CA PRO A 252 -8.74 11.24 -15.66
C PRO A 252 -9.07 10.14 -16.69
N LYS A 253 -9.83 9.11 -16.28
CA LYS A 253 -10.21 7.99 -17.15
C LYS A 253 -11.18 8.41 -18.26
N ASP A 254 -12.15 9.27 -17.93
CA ASP A 254 -13.19 9.68 -18.88
C ASP A 254 -12.65 10.67 -19.91
N CYS A 255 -11.62 11.44 -19.56
CA CYS A 255 -10.94 12.33 -20.50
C CYS A 255 -10.01 11.63 -21.49
N GLN A 256 -9.49 10.44 -21.15
CA GLN A 256 -8.73 9.64 -22.10
C GLN A 256 -9.63 9.06 -23.20
N MET A 257 -10.89 8.76 -22.90
CA MET A 257 -11.85 8.31 -23.92
C MET A 257 -12.20 9.40 -24.94
N LYS A 258 -12.37 10.65 -24.51
CA LYS A 258 -12.63 11.78 -25.43
C LYS A 258 -11.45 12.16 -26.32
N LYS A 259 -10.22 11.82 -25.93
CA LYS A 259 -9.02 11.99 -26.80
C LYS A 259 -8.82 10.82 -27.78
N ALA A 260 -9.50 9.70 -27.55
CA ALA A 260 -9.37 8.49 -28.36
C ALA A 260 -10.45 8.34 -29.44
N GLU A 261 -11.50 9.16 -29.41
CA GLU A 261 -12.40 9.30 -30.56
C GLU A 261 -11.70 10.11 -31.64
N PRO A 262 -11.41 9.53 -32.83
CA PRO A 262 -11.08 10.35 -33.97
C PRO A 262 -12.28 11.25 -34.22
N GLN A 263 -12.04 12.56 -34.35
CA GLN A 263 -13.01 13.42 -34.99
C GLN A 263 -13.23 12.86 -36.40
N GLU A 264 -14.31 12.09 -36.59
CA GLU A 264 -14.85 11.86 -37.91
C GLU A 264 -15.16 13.25 -38.48
N SER A 265 -14.29 13.66 -39.40
CA SER A 265 -14.42 14.85 -40.20
C SER A 265 -15.79 14.83 -40.85
N LEU A 266 -16.60 15.83 -40.50
CA LEU A 266 -17.68 16.32 -41.34
C LEU A 266 -17.13 16.57 -42.76
N LEU A 267 -17.51 15.70 -43.69
CA LEU A 267 -17.69 15.98 -45.11
C LEU A 267 -18.95 15.25 -45.58
#